data_AF-A0A9N8ZIV1-F1
#
_entry.id   AF-A0A9N8ZIV1-F1
#
_cell.length_a   1.000
_cell.length_b   1.000
_cell.length_c   1.000
_cell.angle_alpha   90.00
_cell.angle_beta   90.00
_cell.angle_gamma   90.00
#
_symmetry.space_group_name_H-M   'P 1'
#
loop_
_entity.id
_entity.type
_entity.pdbx_description
1 polymer ?
#
loop_
_entity_poly.entity_id
_entity_poly.type
_entity_poly.pdbx_seq_one_letter_code
_entity_poly.pdbx_strand_id
1 'polypeptide(L)'
;MGNVYSKHLPSGSEDSTIPINIPSTRHRRRGTGNLSNITHSLAGTLQSWTGNYSLTASTYMSNNIAVPASFIEDNLEPTVTVHGPGSHFSHIAYGQTQQFPSYYSPGRSTQQYGSFLAPSIVPSLPTLSEDGAIPIRRGQTDYDPGDYLGTSYTNNRHTSMWRNSANEINQGSRRPSRISEQTTPLVRTISRSSFTSIPISVVQDIRHEDSYVGSNFRQSIFNSCNILIGIGILALPLGFRYAGWIIGLSLFMFCLGVTNYTAKVLAKCLDYDEGLYTYADMGATAFGQRARLAISILFSLELIASATALVILVGDSLHTIFPDTSIILLKVIAWTIMTPLTFIAIRYLSYFSLLGIMSAFSLVTVIVIDGFTKHERPGSLIDPMKTELWPVAWASLPMSFGLIMAGFTGHAVFPTVYKDMRNPKQYPRMVNITYTTTTFVYLLLAVCGYLMFGNNTMQEITQNIMSTEGYWRPLNHFVIWLVAINPIAKYALTLNPINLTLELSYNLNPEIEEWCNSGRGRRTALKMLSRILVSTLVVFIAIRFPGFDRVMGVLGSFFSYTISAIFPCVCHLKLFGDTLSRKEYALNVTIIIICSILSTFGTIWAFLPTDHV
;
A
#
# COMPACT_ATOMS: atom_id res chain seq x y z
N MET A 1 74.45 -48.24 -11.12
CA MET A 1 74.13 -48.64 -12.52
C MET A 1 73.28 -47.53 -13.14
N GLY A 2 73.54 -47.11 -14.39
CA GLY A 2 72.74 -46.13 -15.19
C GLY A 2 72.07 -44.97 -14.42
N ASN A 3 72.64 -43.77 -14.26
CA ASN A 3 73.34 -42.88 -15.20
C ASN A 3 72.53 -42.53 -16.48
N VAL A 4 72.41 -41.26 -16.95
CA VAL A 4 72.37 -39.90 -16.32
C VAL A 4 72.09 -38.85 -17.42
N TYR A 5 71.30 -37.80 -17.09
CA TYR A 5 71.10 -36.46 -17.72
C TYR A 5 71.71 -36.06 -19.09
N SER A 6 70.98 -35.22 -19.85
CA SER A 6 71.29 -33.79 -20.15
C SER A 6 70.38 -33.22 -21.30
N LYS A 7 70.36 -31.95 -21.75
CA LYS A 7 71.22 -30.75 -21.53
C LYS A 7 70.50 -29.39 -21.88
N HIS A 8 71.00 -28.31 -21.27
CA HIS A 8 71.00 -26.85 -21.58
C HIS A 8 70.28 -26.19 -22.82
N LEU A 9 69.58 -25.05 -22.57
CA LEU A 9 69.88 -23.60 -22.91
C LEU A 9 70.50 -23.20 -24.29
N PRO A 10 70.53 -21.89 -24.74
CA PRO A 10 69.77 -20.65 -24.41
C PRO A 10 69.42 -19.68 -25.61
N SER A 11 68.93 -18.46 -25.31
CA SER A 11 69.26 -17.12 -25.92
C SER A 11 68.59 -16.58 -27.21
N GLY A 12 68.53 -15.23 -27.33
CA GLY A 12 68.05 -14.41 -28.48
C GLY A 12 66.52 -14.10 -28.43
N SER A 13 65.95 -12.89 -28.36
CA SER A 13 66.32 -11.46 -28.47
C SER A 13 66.48 -10.82 -29.88
N GLU A 14 65.38 -10.35 -30.47
CA GLU A 14 65.14 -8.93 -30.85
C GLU A 14 63.72 -8.73 -31.46
N ASP A 15 63.18 -7.50 -31.39
CA ASP A 15 61.79 -7.17 -31.78
C ASP A 15 61.64 -6.76 -33.26
N SER A 16 60.58 -7.23 -33.92
CA SER A 16 59.98 -6.57 -35.08
C SER A 16 58.47 -6.87 -35.16
N THR A 17 57.69 -5.98 -35.77
CA THR A 17 56.30 -5.73 -35.34
C THR A 17 55.19 -6.44 -36.13
N ILE A 18 54.29 -7.09 -35.37
CA ILE A 18 52.84 -7.26 -35.63
C ILE A 18 52.46 -8.14 -36.84
N PRO A 19 51.83 -9.31 -36.59
CA PRO A 19 50.40 -9.38 -36.92
C PRO A 19 49.50 -10.16 -35.94
N ILE A 20 48.24 -9.71 -35.83
CA ILE A 20 46.99 -10.47 -35.58
C ILE A 20 47.05 -11.54 -34.47
N ASN A 21 46.61 -11.18 -33.25
CA ASN A 21 46.38 -12.15 -32.18
C ASN A 21 44.94 -12.71 -32.21
N ILE A 22 44.76 -13.89 -32.79
CA ILE A 22 43.51 -14.67 -32.73
C ILE A 22 43.29 -15.11 -31.26
N PRO A 23 42.10 -14.93 -30.66
CA PRO A 23 41.86 -15.35 -29.28
C PRO A 23 42.04 -16.86 -29.07
N SER A 24 43.22 -17.25 -28.59
CA SER A 24 43.55 -18.65 -28.29
C SER A 24 42.53 -19.24 -27.31
N THR A 25 41.95 -20.40 -27.63
CA THR A 25 40.89 -21.04 -26.85
C THR A 25 41.36 -21.43 -25.45
N ARG A 26 41.19 -20.52 -24.48
CA ARG A 26 41.60 -20.77 -23.08
C ARG A 26 40.80 -21.94 -22.51
N HIS A 27 41.49 -22.96 -22.01
CA HIS A 27 40.89 -24.23 -21.60
C HIS A 27 39.62 -24.07 -20.75
N ARG A 28 38.52 -24.66 -21.24
CA ARG A 28 37.27 -24.84 -20.51
C ARG A 28 37.51 -25.79 -19.33
N ARG A 29 37.99 -25.26 -18.19
CA ARG A 29 37.89 -25.96 -16.89
C ARG A 29 36.46 -26.47 -16.75
N ARG A 30 36.28 -27.77 -16.50
CA ARG A 30 35.01 -28.33 -16.02
C ARG A 30 34.76 -27.80 -14.60
N GLY A 31 34.30 -26.56 -14.50
CA GLY A 31 33.71 -26.07 -13.28
C GLY A 31 32.46 -26.89 -13.01
N THR A 32 32.39 -27.50 -11.83
CA THR A 32 31.12 -27.96 -11.26
C THR A 32 30.14 -26.79 -11.31
N GLY A 33 28.97 -26.99 -11.90
CA GLY A 33 27.94 -25.95 -12.04
C GLY A 33 27.36 -25.61 -10.69
N ASN A 34 28.06 -24.76 -9.92
CA ASN A 34 27.72 -24.47 -8.54
C ASN A 34 26.30 -23.92 -8.46
N LEU A 35 25.44 -24.64 -7.72
CA LEU A 35 24.06 -24.25 -7.49
C LEU A 35 23.98 -22.84 -6.87
N SER A 36 24.99 -22.45 -6.07
CA SER A 36 25.13 -21.10 -5.52
C SER A 36 25.29 -20.00 -6.59
N ASN A 37 25.96 -20.26 -7.71
CA ASN A 37 26.05 -19.27 -8.79
C ASN A 37 24.69 -19.08 -9.48
N ILE A 38 23.90 -20.15 -9.60
CA ILE A 38 22.53 -20.08 -10.11
C ILE A 38 21.62 -19.36 -9.10
N THR A 39 21.68 -19.67 -7.81
CA THR A 39 20.85 -19.00 -6.80
C THR A 39 21.24 -17.54 -6.59
N HIS A 40 22.52 -17.16 -6.67
CA HIS A 40 22.93 -15.75 -6.65
C HIS A 40 22.53 -15.00 -7.93
N SER A 41 22.67 -15.62 -9.11
CA SER A 41 22.21 -15.03 -10.38
C SER A 41 20.68 -14.85 -10.40
N LEU A 42 19.94 -15.85 -9.89
CA LEU A 42 18.49 -15.79 -9.72
C LEU A 42 18.14 -14.71 -8.70
N ALA A 43 18.72 -14.70 -7.49
CA ALA A 43 18.46 -13.70 -6.46
C ALA A 43 18.74 -12.26 -6.92
N GLY A 44 19.84 -12.02 -7.63
CA GLY A 44 20.14 -10.72 -8.23
C GLY A 44 19.12 -10.32 -9.30
N THR A 45 18.69 -11.27 -10.15
CA THR A 45 17.63 -11.04 -11.15
C THR A 45 16.30 -10.72 -10.45
N LEU A 46 15.88 -11.53 -9.48
CA LEU A 46 14.69 -11.34 -8.65
C LEU A 46 14.68 -9.97 -7.99
N GLN A 47 15.75 -9.61 -7.28
CA GLN A 47 15.87 -8.33 -6.58
C GLN A 47 15.88 -7.14 -7.56
N SER A 48 16.39 -7.31 -8.79
CA SER A 48 16.27 -6.27 -9.83
C SER A 48 14.82 -6.08 -10.35
N TRP A 49 13.98 -7.13 -10.30
CA TRP A 49 12.57 -7.09 -10.70
C TRP A 49 11.63 -6.63 -9.57
N THR A 50 11.82 -7.12 -8.34
CA THR A 50 10.99 -6.77 -7.18
C THR A 50 11.42 -5.46 -6.51
N GLY A 51 12.71 -5.15 -6.51
CA GLY A 51 13.26 -4.07 -5.68
C GLY A 51 12.82 -4.20 -4.22
N ASN A 52 12.49 -3.07 -3.59
CA ASN A 52 11.95 -2.99 -2.23
C ASN A 52 10.43 -3.23 -2.14
N TYR A 53 9.79 -3.89 -3.12
CA TYR A 53 8.32 -4.04 -3.25
C TYR A 53 7.57 -4.28 -1.94
N SER A 54 7.98 -5.27 -1.15
CA SER A 54 7.23 -5.61 0.07
C SER A 54 7.31 -4.50 1.12
N LEU A 55 8.42 -3.76 1.19
CA LEU A 55 8.55 -2.58 2.03
C LEU A 55 7.65 -1.43 1.51
N THR A 56 7.68 -1.12 0.21
CA THR A 56 6.81 -0.09 -0.39
C THR A 56 5.31 -0.41 -0.23
N ALA A 57 4.91 -1.66 -0.41
CA ALA A 57 3.52 -2.06 -0.19
C ALA A 57 3.17 -1.98 1.31
N SER A 58 3.91 -2.72 2.15
CA SER A 58 3.51 -2.98 3.53
C SER A 58 3.68 -1.80 4.48
N THR A 59 4.73 -0.97 4.31
CA THR A 59 5.00 0.21 5.16
C THR A 59 4.11 1.41 4.81
N TYR A 60 3.49 1.42 3.64
CA TYR A 60 2.63 2.53 3.21
C TYR A 60 1.14 2.15 3.18
N MET A 61 0.79 0.88 2.97
CA MET A 61 -0.57 0.40 3.22
C MET A 61 -0.95 0.54 4.70
N SER A 62 -0.01 0.40 5.65
CA SER A 62 -0.25 0.75 7.06
C SER A 62 -0.57 2.25 7.24
N ASN A 63 0.09 3.12 6.48
CA ASN A 63 -0.10 4.57 6.59
C ASN A 63 -1.48 4.99 6.05
N ASN A 64 -2.03 4.29 5.05
CA ASN A 64 -3.42 4.44 4.60
C ASN A 64 -4.47 4.17 5.70
N ILE A 65 -4.09 3.50 6.79
CA ILE A 65 -5.02 3.13 7.86
C ILE A 65 -4.79 3.98 9.13
N ALA A 66 -3.59 4.55 9.32
CA ALA A 66 -3.22 5.30 10.52
C ALA A 66 -4.22 6.42 10.91
N VAL A 67 -4.92 6.20 12.02
CA VAL A 67 -5.84 7.15 12.68
C VAL A 67 -5.06 7.93 13.76
N PRO A 68 -5.07 9.27 13.76
CA PRO A 68 -4.48 10.07 14.83
C PRO A 68 -5.18 9.89 16.18
N ALA A 69 -4.41 9.88 17.26
CA ALA A 69 -4.89 9.61 18.62
C ALA A 69 -5.90 10.64 19.16
N SER A 70 -5.99 11.84 18.55
CA SER A 70 -6.93 12.89 18.97
C SER A 70 -8.41 12.46 18.93
N PHE A 71 -8.75 11.39 18.21
CA PHE A 71 -10.11 10.82 18.18
C PHE A 71 -10.45 9.93 19.39
N ILE A 72 -9.51 9.73 20.32
CA ILE A 72 -9.71 8.98 21.56
C ILE A 72 -10.02 9.93 22.74
N GLU A 73 -9.58 11.19 22.68
CA GLU A 73 -9.67 12.16 23.79
C GLU A 73 -10.96 13.02 23.77
N ASP A 74 -11.66 13.12 22.64
CA ASP A 74 -12.82 14.01 22.38
C ASP A 74 -14.10 13.76 23.23
N ASN A 75 -14.06 12.89 24.25
CA ASN A 75 -15.22 12.51 25.10
C ASN A 75 -15.04 12.77 26.61
N LEU A 76 -14.09 13.61 27.02
CA LEU A 76 -13.93 14.05 28.42
C LEU A 76 -14.33 15.52 28.59
N GLU A 77 -15.54 15.75 29.10
CA GLU A 77 -16.02 17.10 29.43
C GLU A 77 -15.21 17.75 30.57
N PRO A 78 -14.78 19.02 30.43
CA PRO A 78 -14.07 19.73 31.49
C PRO A 78 -15.04 20.29 32.54
N THR A 79 -15.37 19.49 33.56
CA THR A 79 -16.18 19.93 34.71
C THR A 79 -15.37 20.83 35.66
N VAL A 80 -15.90 22.01 36.00
CA VAL A 80 -15.23 23.01 36.86
C VAL A 80 -16.17 23.56 37.93
N THR A 81 -15.95 23.16 39.19
CA THR A 81 -16.15 23.91 40.46
C THR A 81 -15.60 23.03 41.59
N VAL A 82 -14.41 23.29 42.16
CA VAL A 82 -14.09 24.30 43.19
C VAL A 82 -14.72 24.01 44.56
N HIS A 83 -13.90 23.42 45.45
CA HIS A 83 -13.78 23.74 46.89
C HIS A 83 -12.38 23.26 47.36
N GLY A 84 -11.70 23.99 48.24
CA GLY A 84 -10.37 23.63 48.80
C GLY A 84 -10.41 23.45 50.34
N PRO A 85 -9.30 23.62 51.10
CA PRO A 85 -7.90 23.88 50.71
C PRO A 85 -6.86 22.90 51.35
N GLY A 86 -5.57 22.94 50.95
CA GLY A 86 -4.53 22.10 51.62
C GLY A 86 -3.05 22.20 51.15
N SER A 87 -2.28 23.12 51.73
CA SER A 87 -0.81 23.07 52.02
C SER A 87 0.27 22.51 51.03
N HIS A 88 1.12 23.44 50.55
CA HIS A 88 2.62 23.38 50.41
C HIS A 88 3.39 22.44 49.44
N PHE A 89 4.06 23.06 48.44
CA PHE A 89 5.54 23.14 48.16
C PHE A 89 6.55 22.23 48.93
N SER A 90 7.77 21.86 48.45
CA SER A 90 8.61 22.36 47.31
C SER A 90 9.90 21.51 47.00
N HIS A 91 10.33 21.54 45.71
CA HIS A 91 11.70 21.67 45.12
C HIS A 91 12.93 20.74 45.40
N ILE A 92 13.49 20.24 44.28
CA ILE A 92 14.91 20.28 43.80
C ILE A 92 15.96 19.24 44.30
N ALA A 93 16.96 18.97 43.44
CA ALA A 93 17.97 17.89 43.48
C ALA A 93 19.43 18.41 43.64
N TYR A 94 20.41 17.51 43.81
CA TYR A 94 21.71 17.47 43.06
C TYR A 94 22.62 16.27 43.47
N GLY A 95 23.59 15.88 42.62
CA GLY A 95 24.64 14.84 42.86
C GLY A 95 24.22 13.41 42.42
N GLN A 96 24.94 12.65 41.57
CA GLN A 96 26.34 12.13 41.61
C GLN A 96 26.62 11.34 42.91
N THR A 97 27.13 10.09 42.88
CA THR A 97 28.18 9.50 42.00
C THR A 97 27.94 7.98 41.72
N GLN A 98 28.92 7.28 41.13
CA GLN A 98 28.87 5.89 40.63
C GLN A 98 29.07 4.82 41.74
N GLN A 99 28.44 3.64 41.63
CA GLN A 99 29.07 2.30 41.47
C GLN A 99 28.06 1.13 41.70
N PHE A 100 28.41 -0.06 41.19
CA PHE A 100 27.70 -1.36 41.28
C PHE A 100 28.42 -2.29 42.31
N PRO A 101 27.89 -3.47 42.71
CA PRO A 101 26.54 -4.07 42.51
C PRO A 101 25.91 -4.68 43.81
N SER A 102 24.80 -5.42 43.64
CA SER A 102 24.42 -6.66 44.37
C SER A 102 23.32 -6.66 45.46
N TYR A 103 22.21 -7.33 45.09
CA TYR A 103 21.39 -8.25 45.90
C TYR A 103 20.40 -7.79 47.02
N TYR A 104 19.27 -8.51 47.02
CA TYR A 104 18.19 -8.64 48.01
C TYR A 104 17.21 -7.47 48.28
N SER A 105 16.00 -7.87 48.66
CA SER A 105 14.80 -7.09 49.00
C SER A 105 14.18 -7.71 50.27
N PRO A 106 13.02 -7.26 50.80
CA PRO A 106 12.36 -5.95 50.74
C PRO A 106 12.07 -5.37 52.16
N GLY A 107 11.70 -4.08 52.30
CA GLY A 107 11.41 -3.47 53.61
C GLY A 107 10.40 -2.30 53.57
N ARG A 108 9.42 -2.31 54.49
CA ARG A 108 8.24 -1.42 54.55
C ARG A 108 8.50 0.01 55.11
N SER A 109 7.66 0.94 54.64
CA SER A 109 6.83 1.93 55.40
C SER A 109 7.39 3.21 56.09
N THR A 110 6.70 4.32 55.76
CA THR A 110 6.12 5.40 56.62
C THR A 110 6.93 6.60 57.19
N GLN A 111 6.29 7.79 57.07
CA GLN A 111 6.36 9.02 57.91
C GLN A 111 7.62 9.94 57.85
N GLN A 112 7.60 11.23 58.25
CA GLN A 112 6.60 12.35 58.15
C GLN A 112 7.24 13.69 58.65
N TYR A 113 6.84 14.87 58.11
CA TYR A 113 7.27 16.26 58.51
C TYR A 113 8.80 16.55 58.37
N GLY A 114 9.36 17.78 58.34
CA GLY A 114 8.93 19.20 58.37
C GLY A 114 10.21 20.09 58.52
N SER A 115 10.25 21.44 58.61
CA SER A 115 9.36 22.57 58.24
C SER A 115 9.91 23.89 58.84
N PHE A 116 9.96 25.04 58.12
CA PHE A 116 9.51 26.41 58.54
C PHE A 116 10.14 27.65 57.82
N LEU A 117 9.32 28.71 57.66
CA LEU A 117 9.58 30.19 57.53
C LEU A 117 10.45 30.74 56.34
N ALA A 118 10.23 31.89 55.64
CA ALA A 118 9.43 33.15 55.74
C ALA A 118 10.24 34.42 56.19
N PRO A 119 9.86 35.72 55.90
CA PRO A 119 8.97 36.32 54.87
C PRO A 119 9.37 37.74 54.27
N SER A 120 8.49 38.32 53.41
CA SER A 120 8.24 39.78 53.12
C SER A 120 9.25 40.59 52.24
N ILE A 121 9.01 41.79 51.65
CA ILE A 121 8.02 42.92 51.76
C ILE A 121 7.63 43.47 50.33
N VAL A 122 6.51 44.24 50.14
CA VAL A 122 5.95 44.77 48.84
C VAL A 122 5.28 46.18 48.98
N PRO A 123 5.54 47.21 48.11
CA PRO A 123 4.58 47.76 47.08
C PRO A 123 5.30 48.18 45.74
N SER A 124 4.93 49.07 44.77
CA SER A 124 4.04 50.28 44.61
C SER A 124 3.64 50.59 43.12
N LEU A 125 3.04 51.77 42.81
CA LEU A 125 2.64 52.37 41.49
C LEU A 125 3.07 53.88 41.40
N PRO A 126 2.81 54.78 40.38
CA PRO A 126 1.68 54.91 39.41
C PRO A 126 2.04 55.32 37.92
N THR A 127 1.43 56.39 37.31
CA THR A 127 1.01 56.52 35.86
C THR A 127 1.04 57.94 35.21
N LEU A 128 1.11 58.10 33.85
CA LEU A 128 0.30 59.01 32.93
C LEU A 128 0.96 59.61 31.61
N SER A 129 0.10 59.76 30.56
CA SER A 129 -0.09 60.84 29.51
C SER A 129 0.91 61.31 28.39
N GLU A 130 0.43 61.24 27.12
CA GLU A 130 0.31 62.25 26.01
C GLU A 130 1.44 62.76 25.02
N ASP A 131 1.02 62.89 23.74
CA ASP A 131 1.32 63.82 22.61
C ASP A 131 2.69 64.10 21.91
N GLY A 132 2.64 64.33 20.57
CA GLY A 132 3.38 65.46 19.94
C GLY A 132 4.13 65.36 18.56
N ALA A 133 3.43 65.58 17.42
CA ALA A 133 3.88 66.32 16.20
C ALA A 133 5.05 65.85 15.24
N ILE A 134 5.19 66.55 14.09
CA ILE A 134 6.05 66.28 12.90
C ILE A 134 6.62 67.61 12.31
N PRO A 135 7.80 67.63 11.65
CA PRO A 135 8.02 68.55 10.52
C PRO A 135 8.75 67.94 9.27
N ILE A 136 8.77 68.70 8.15
CA ILE A 136 9.18 68.29 6.78
C ILE A 136 10.35 69.14 6.24
N ARG A 137 11.19 68.64 5.30
CA ARG A 137 12.00 69.50 4.39
C ARG A 137 12.24 68.92 2.97
N ARG A 138 12.86 69.71 2.08
CA ARG A 138 12.88 69.61 0.59
C ARG A 138 14.28 69.41 -0.03
N GLY A 139 14.31 68.95 -1.29
CA GLY A 139 15.30 69.31 -2.35
C GLY A 139 16.30 68.21 -2.75
N GLN A 140 16.88 68.17 -3.96
CA GLN A 140 16.58 68.87 -5.25
C GLN A 140 17.16 68.07 -6.46
N THR A 141 17.18 68.66 -7.67
CA THR A 141 17.46 68.13 -9.04
C THR A 141 18.93 67.64 -9.30
N ASP A 142 19.37 66.97 -10.38
CA ASP A 142 19.27 67.27 -11.85
C ASP A 142 19.67 66.11 -12.84
N TYR A 143 19.22 66.25 -14.12
CA TYR A 143 19.71 65.81 -15.47
C TYR A 143 20.40 64.43 -15.82
N ASP A 144 19.71 63.61 -16.65
CA ASP A 144 19.93 63.19 -18.08
C ASP A 144 21.31 63.24 -18.81
N PRO A 145 21.52 62.65 -20.03
CA PRO A 145 20.76 61.58 -20.77
C PRO A 145 21.61 60.52 -21.59
N GLY A 146 20.94 59.49 -22.17
CA GLY A 146 21.33 58.80 -23.44
C GLY A 146 22.26 57.55 -23.41
N ASP A 147 22.33 56.68 -24.45
CA ASP A 147 21.46 56.50 -25.64
C ASP A 147 21.69 55.14 -26.41
N TYR A 148 20.75 54.76 -27.30
CA TYR A 148 20.77 53.83 -28.46
C TYR A 148 21.16 52.30 -28.44
N LEU A 149 20.19 51.50 -28.92
CA LEU A 149 20.23 50.40 -29.95
C LEU A 149 21.00 49.06 -29.76
N GLY A 150 20.46 48.00 -30.40
CA GLY A 150 21.28 46.91 -30.97
C GLY A 150 20.84 45.44 -30.74
N THR A 151 19.64 45.01 -31.15
CA THR A 151 19.18 43.61 -30.96
C THR A 151 19.53 42.64 -32.10
N SER A 152 20.34 41.62 -31.80
CA SER A 152 20.30 40.32 -32.52
C SER A 152 21.15 39.25 -31.81
N TYR A 153 20.59 38.06 -31.51
CA TYR A 153 21.28 36.77 -31.67
C TYR A 153 20.33 35.57 -31.53
N THR A 154 20.75 34.42 -32.08
CA THR A 154 19.99 33.17 -32.13
C THR A 154 20.46 32.13 -31.12
N ASN A 155 19.50 31.35 -30.60
CA ASN A 155 19.62 29.94 -30.17
C ASN A 155 20.50 29.51 -28.97
N ASN A 156 19.96 28.48 -28.29
CA ASN A 156 20.61 27.43 -27.48
C ASN A 156 21.13 27.69 -26.04
N ARG A 157 20.45 26.97 -25.13
CA ARG A 157 20.97 26.13 -24.01
C ARG A 157 21.48 26.79 -22.71
N HIS A 158 20.91 26.26 -21.61
CA HIS A 158 21.50 26.02 -20.28
C HIS A 158 22.16 27.20 -19.51
N THR A 159 21.38 27.77 -18.59
CA THR A 159 21.82 28.24 -17.25
C THR A 159 20.81 27.74 -16.20
N SER A 160 21.07 27.49 -14.92
CA SER A 160 22.17 27.74 -13.96
C SER A 160 22.18 29.07 -13.19
N MET A 161 21.68 29.00 -11.94
CA MET A 161 21.88 29.95 -10.82
C MET A 161 21.19 31.32 -10.90
N TRP A 162 21.26 32.05 -9.77
CA TRP A 162 20.63 33.34 -9.45
C TRP A 162 19.10 33.25 -9.30
N ARG A 163 18.46 33.45 -8.14
CA ARG A 163 18.82 34.12 -6.86
C ARG A 163 18.99 35.64 -6.97
N ASN A 164 17.91 36.34 -6.59
CA ASN A 164 17.80 37.77 -6.25
C ASN A 164 18.04 38.80 -7.37
N SER A 165 16.96 39.38 -7.91
CA SER A 165 16.53 40.78 -7.62
C SER A 165 15.41 41.24 -8.58
N ALA A 166 14.20 41.50 -8.08
CA ALA A 166 13.12 42.17 -8.82
C ALA A 166 11.96 42.64 -7.91
N ASN A 167 12.16 43.75 -7.19
CA ASN A 167 11.13 44.79 -7.10
C ASN A 167 11.43 45.76 -8.26
N GLU A 168 10.51 46.46 -8.91
CA GLU A 168 9.03 46.50 -8.91
C GLU A 168 8.61 47.09 -10.30
N ILE A 169 7.37 47.41 -10.68
CA ILE A 169 6.09 47.60 -9.99
C ILE A 169 4.98 47.01 -10.89
N ASN A 170 3.90 46.41 -10.37
CA ASN A 170 2.59 46.66 -10.98
C ASN A 170 1.39 46.55 -10.02
N GLN A 171 0.44 47.44 -10.27
CA GLN A 171 -0.59 47.96 -9.38
C GLN A 171 -1.72 46.97 -9.04
N GLY A 172 -2.29 47.11 -7.84
CA GLY A 172 -3.75 47.28 -7.73
C GLY A 172 -4.66 46.07 -7.47
N SER A 173 -4.56 45.41 -6.31
CA SER A 173 -5.77 44.86 -5.65
C SER A 173 -5.63 44.79 -4.13
N ARG A 174 -6.77 44.84 -3.43
CA ARG A 174 -6.84 45.03 -1.96
C ARG A 174 -6.56 43.75 -1.18
N ARG A 175 -5.69 43.83 -0.17
CA ARG A 175 -5.64 42.91 0.98
C ARG A 175 -5.56 43.73 2.28
N PRO A 176 -6.23 43.33 3.37
CA PRO A 176 -6.13 44.01 4.66
C PRO A 176 -4.75 43.79 5.31
N SER A 177 -4.30 44.79 6.06
CA SER A 177 -2.99 44.83 6.71
C SER A 177 -2.84 43.86 7.89
N ARG A 178 -1.69 43.20 8.00
CA ARG A 178 -1.15 42.77 9.30
C ARG A 178 -0.09 43.77 9.76
N ILE A 179 -0.09 44.05 11.06
CA ILE A 179 0.87 44.93 11.73
C ILE A 179 2.22 44.22 11.84
N SER A 180 3.30 44.99 11.74
CA SER A 180 4.67 44.53 11.99
C SER A 180 5.07 44.91 13.41
N GLU A 181 5.47 43.93 14.22
CA GLU A 181 6.18 44.16 15.49
C GLU A 181 7.57 43.50 15.48
N GLN A 182 8.43 43.98 16.37
CA GLN A 182 9.88 43.94 16.19
C GLN A 182 10.53 42.63 16.66
N THR A 183 11.63 42.27 15.99
CA THR A 183 12.51 41.16 16.39
C THR A 183 13.47 41.56 17.51
N THR A 184 13.31 40.99 18.69
CA THR A 184 14.41 40.67 19.63
C THR A 184 14.04 39.43 20.47
N PRO A 185 15.03 38.68 21.00
CA PRO A 185 14.83 37.25 21.28
C PRO A 185 14.49 36.90 22.75
N LEU A 186 14.14 35.62 22.95
CA LEU A 186 14.08 34.89 24.22
C LEU A 186 12.97 35.28 25.22
N VAL A 187 11.82 34.60 25.12
CA VAL A 187 11.30 33.76 26.23
C VAL A 187 10.40 32.65 25.68
N ARG A 188 10.41 31.47 26.32
CA ARG A 188 9.71 30.25 25.89
C ARG A 188 8.33 30.14 26.56
N THR A 189 7.28 30.59 25.88
CA THR A 189 5.88 30.38 26.32
C THR A 189 5.24 29.21 25.56
N ILE A 190 4.96 28.11 26.27
CA ILE A 190 4.27 26.94 25.70
C ILE A 190 2.78 27.25 25.63
N SER A 191 2.31 27.75 24.48
CA SER A 191 0.87 27.92 24.23
C SER A 191 0.22 26.57 23.92
N ARG A 192 -0.73 26.14 24.76
CA ARG A 192 -1.50 24.91 24.56
C ARG A 192 -2.44 25.04 23.36
N SER A 193 -2.03 24.48 22.22
CA SER A 193 -2.92 24.18 21.09
C SER A 193 -2.35 22.99 20.29
N SER A 194 -2.20 21.85 20.98
CA SER A 194 -1.63 20.62 20.44
C SER A 194 -2.55 19.95 19.41
N PHE A 195 -2.57 20.49 18.18
CA PHE A 195 -3.18 19.83 17.03
C PHE A 195 -2.33 18.63 16.61
N THR A 196 -2.52 17.49 17.30
CA THR A 196 -1.81 16.22 17.09
C THR A 196 -2.28 15.49 15.82
N SER A 197 -2.16 16.20 14.70
CA SER A 197 -1.67 15.59 13.47
C SER A 197 -0.46 14.70 13.78
N ILE A 198 -0.40 13.52 13.16
CA ILE A 198 0.81 12.67 13.24
C ILE A 198 1.95 13.51 12.63
N PRO A 199 3.02 13.82 13.38
CA PRO A 199 4.00 14.78 12.91
C PRO A 199 4.70 14.25 11.66
N ILE A 200 4.68 15.08 10.60
CA ILE A 200 5.23 14.75 9.28
C ILE A 200 6.71 14.34 9.37
N SER A 201 7.44 14.80 10.40
CA SER A 201 8.80 14.35 10.70
C SER A 201 8.92 12.83 10.79
N VAL A 202 7.96 12.08 11.35
CA VAL A 202 8.06 10.60 11.42
C VAL A 202 8.03 9.94 10.02
N VAL A 203 7.44 10.59 9.02
CA VAL A 203 7.48 10.16 7.61
C VAL A 203 8.77 10.64 6.90
N GLN A 204 9.40 11.69 7.42
CA GLN A 204 10.53 12.39 6.80
C GLN A 204 11.91 11.99 7.39
N ASP A 205 11.97 11.63 8.67
CA ASP A 205 13.17 11.14 9.36
C ASP A 205 13.58 9.76 8.83
N ILE A 206 12.62 8.95 8.39
CA ILE A 206 12.86 7.67 7.67
C ILE A 206 13.58 7.90 6.31
N ARG A 207 13.59 9.13 5.77
CA ARG A 207 14.31 9.46 4.52
C ARG A 207 15.75 9.93 4.73
N HIS A 208 16.24 10.04 5.97
CA HIS A 208 17.52 10.70 6.25
C HIS A 208 18.73 9.79 6.49
N GLU A 209 18.54 8.46 6.51
CA GLU A 209 19.63 7.48 6.38
C GLU A 209 19.56 6.79 5.00
N ASP A 210 20.71 6.69 4.33
CA ASP A 210 20.96 6.02 3.03
C ASP A 210 19.96 6.22 1.87
N SER A 211 20.19 7.28 1.08
CA SER A 211 19.96 7.36 -0.38
C SER A 211 18.76 6.55 -0.92
N TYR A 212 17.54 6.87 -0.52
CA TYR A 212 16.32 6.18 -0.95
C TYR A 212 16.10 6.29 -2.48
N VAL A 213 16.55 5.28 -3.23
CA VAL A 213 16.28 5.15 -4.67
C VAL A 213 14.94 4.47 -4.86
N GLY A 214 13.89 5.28 -5.07
CA GLY A 214 12.55 4.79 -5.35
C GLY A 214 12.44 3.93 -6.62
N SER A 215 11.39 3.12 -6.71
CA SER A 215 11.15 2.13 -7.77
C SER A 215 11.35 2.70 -9.19
N ASN A 216 12.05 1.92 -10.03
CA ASN A 216 12.15 2.22 -11.46
C ASN A 216 10.90 1.77 -12.23
N PHE A 217 10.69 2.33 -13.43
CA PHE A 217 9.49 2.11 -14.24
C PHE A 217 9.10 0.62 -14.44
N ARG A 218 10.08 -0.29 -14.61
CA ARG A 218 9.79 -1.74 -14.78
C ARG A 218 9.41 -2.40 -13.45
N GLN A 219 10.08 -2.01 -12.35
CA GLN A 219 9.71 -2.45 -11.00
C GLN A 219 8.29 -1.99 -10.66
N SER A 220 7.93 -0.75 -10.94
CA SER A 220 6.57 -0.24 -10.71
C SER A 220 5.51 -1.00 -11.50
N ILE A 221 5.76 -1.34 -12.78
CA ILE A 221 4.84 -2.20 -13.56
C ILE A 221 4.70 -3.57 -12.89
N PHE A 222 5.81 -4.25 -12.59
CA PHE A 222 5.80 -5.58 -11.97
C PHE A 222 5.08 -5.58 -10.61
N ASN A 223 5.35 -4.58 -9.79
CA ASN A 223 4.76 -4.39 -8.46
C ASN A 223 3.25 -4.14 -8.57
N SER A 224 2.80 -3.24 -9.46
CA SER A 224 1.37 -3.01 -9.69
C SER A 224 0.66 -4.21 -10.34
N CYS A 225 1.34 -4.99 -11.20
CA CYS A 225 0.80 -6.27 -11.68
C CYS A 225 0.63 -7.28 -10.53
N ASN A 226 1.50 -7.28 -9.52
CA ASN A 226 1.40 -8.19 -8.37
C ASN A 226 0.28 -7.81 -7.38
N ILE A 227 0.01 -6.51 -7.28
CA ILE A 227 -1.11 -5.94 -6.52
C ILE A 227 -2.43 -6.34 -7.22
N LEU A 228 -2.56 -6.03 -8.52
CA LEU A 228 -3.78 -6.30 -9.28
C LEU A 228 -4.03 -7.80 -9.52
N ILE A 229 -3.04 -8.57 -9.97
CA ILE A 229 -3.19 -10.01 -10.27
C ILE A 229 -3.24 -10.79 -8.95
N GLY A 230 -4.43 -10.80 -8.37
CA GLY A 230 -4.79 -11.46 -7.12
C GLY A 230 -5.73 -12.64 -7.33
N ILE A 231 -6.32 -13.09 -6.22
CA ILE A 231 -7.22 -14.24 -6.16
C ILE A 231 -8.54 -14.02 -6.93
N GLY A 232 -8.94 -12.76 -7.17
CA GLY A 232 -10.13 -12.41 -7.96
C GLY A 232 -10.18 -13.02 -9.35
N ILE A 233 -9.03 -13.35 -9.95
CA ILE A 233 -8.99 -14.03 -11.24
C ILE A 233 -9.75 -15.38 -11.23
N LEU A 234 -9.70 -16.13 -10.12
CA LEU A 234 -10.22 -17.50 -10.01
C LEU A 234 -11.73 -17.60 -10.19
N ALA A 235 -12.45 -16.53 -9.85
CA ALA A 235 -13.91 -16.43 -9.94
C ALA A 235 -14.39 -15.67 -11.19
N LEU A 236 -13.50 -15.12 -12.03
CA LEU A 236 -13.92 -14.45 -13.28
C LEU A 236 -14.72 -15.36 -14.22
N PRO A 237 -14.38 -16.66 -14.41
CA PRO A 237 -15.22 -17.58 -15.17
C PRO A 237 -16.65 -17.69 -14.62
N LEU A 238 -16.83 -17.69 -13.28
CA LEU A 238 -18.16 -17.71 -12.65
C LEU A 238 -18.90 -16.37 -12.85
N GLY A 239 -18.19 -15.24 -12.77
CA GLY A 239 -18.73 -13.94 -13.11
C GLY A 239 -19.29 -13.88 -14.54
N PHE A 240 -18.58 -14.49 -15.50
CA PHE A 240 -19.05 -14.63 -16.88
C PHE A 240 -20.21 -15.63 -17.01
N ARG A 241 -20.23 -16.73 -16.24
CA ARG A 241 -21.39 -17.65 -16.17
C ARG A 241 -22.66 -16.95 -15.69
N TYR A 242 -22.58 -16.11 -14.66
CA TYR A 242 -23.75 -15.38 -14.13
C TYR A 242 -24.19 -14.21 -15.04
N ALA A 243 -23.27 -13.58 -15.77
CA ALA A 243 -23.59 -12.44 -16.63
C ALA A 243 -23.93 -12.80 -18.09
N GLY A 244 -23.54 -13.99 -18.55
CA GLY A 244 -23.44 -14.30 -19.99
C GLY A 244 -22.38 -13.46 -20.69
N TRP A 245 -22.08 -13.78 -21.96
CA TRP A 245 -21.01 -13.11 -22.71
C TRP A 245 -21.19 -11.60 -22.86
N ILE A 246 -22.40 -11.14 -23.20
CA ILE A 246 -22.63 -9.74 -23.58
C ILE A 246 -22.50 -8.83 -22.35
N ILE A 247 -23.17 -9.16 -21.25
CA ILE A 247 -23.09 -8.34 -20.03
C ILE A 247 -21.75 -8.58 -19.33
N GLY A 248 -21.23 -9.81 -19.28
CA GLY A 248 -19.94 -10.12 -18.66
C GLY A 248 -18.78 -9.37 -19.28
N LEU A 249 -18.68 -9.36 -20.62
CA LEU A 249 -17.64 -8.60 -21.33
C LEU A 249 -17.85 -7.08 -21.19
N SER A 250 -19.09 -6.59 -21.28
CA SER A 250 -19.40 -5.15 -21.13
C SER A 250 -19.04 -4.64 -19.74
N LEU A 251 -19.39 -5.40 -18.70
CA LEU A 251 -19.08 -5.14 -17.30
C LEU A 251 -17.58 -5.22 -17.02
N PHE A 252 -16.89 -6.24 -17.55
CA PHE A 252 -15.43 -6.36 -17.44
C PHE A 252 -14.71 -5.16 -18.07
N MET A 253 -15.13 -4.74 -19.27
CA MET A 253 -14.57 -3.57 -19.96
C MET A 253 -14.93 -2.25 -19.25
N PHE A 254 -16.10 -2.15 -18.62
CA PHE A 254 -16.48 -1.02 -17.77
C PHE A 254 -15.61 -0.95 -16.51
N CYS A 255 -15.49 -2.04 -15.75
CA CYS A 255 -14.63 -2.12 -14.57
C CYS A 255 -13.19 -1.77 -14.92
N LEU A 256 -12.63 -2.34 -15.99
CA LEU A 256 -11.31 -2.00 -16.54
C LEU A 256 -11.18 -0.51 -16.87
N GLY A 257 -12.13 0.05 -17.62
CA GLY A 257 -12.10 1.45 -18.05
C GLY A 257 -12.15 2.41 -16.87
N VAL A 258 -13.08 2.19 -15.94
CA VAL A 258 -13.24 2.97 -14.71
C VAL A 258 -12.00 2.87 -13.84
N THR A 259 -11.51 1.66 -13.53
CA THR A 259 -10.39 1.47 -12.61
C THR A 259 -9.07 2.01 -13.15
N ASN A 260 -8.82 1.88 -14.46
CA ASN A 260 -7.69 2.47 -15.15
C ASN A 260 -7.80 4.01 -15.24
N TYR A 261 -9.01 4.58 -15.25
CA TYR A 261 -9.25 6.02 -15.16
C TYR A 261 -9.03 6.55 -13.73
N THR A 262 -9.66 5.93 -12.73
CA THR A 262 -9.58 6.37 -11.33
C THR A 262 -8.19 6.25 -10.75
N ALA A 263 -7.42 5.22 -11.13
CA ALA A 263 -6.01 5.10 -10.76
C ALA A 263 -5.16 6.29 -11.25
N LYS A 264 -5.56 7.00 -12.32
CA LYS A 264 -4.89 8.24 -12.80
C LYS A 264 -5.43 9.49 -12.13
N VAL A 265 -6.75 9.57 -11.92
CA VAL A 265 -7.40 10.63 -11.13
C VAL A 265 -6.80 10.71 -9.72
N LEU A 266 -6.54 9.56 -9.12
CA LEU A 266 -5.87 9.41 -7.84
C LEU A 266 -4.53 10.15 -7.77
N ALA A 267 -3.70 10.08 -8.81
CA ALA A 267 -2.45 10.83 -8.87
C ALA A 267 -2.69 12.35 -8.92
N LYS A 268 -3.68 12.83 -9.70
CA LYS A 268 -4.08 14.25 -9.68
C LYS A 268 -4.47 14.71 -8.26
N CYS A 269 -5.24 13.89 -7.53
CA CYS A 269 -5.65 14.19 -6.15
C CYS A 269 -4.47 14.19 -5.16
N LEU A 270 -3.43 13.38 -5.40
CA LEU A 270 -2.20 13.36 -4.61
C LEU A 270 -1.18 14.45 -4.98
N ASP A 271 -1.42 15.15 -6.09
CA ASP A 271 -0.67 16.33 -6.54
C ASP A 271 -1.38 17.65 -6.13
N TYR A 272 -2.54 17.59 -5.47
CA TYR A 272 -3.27 18.77 -4.97
C TYR A 272 -2.51 19.50 -3.86
N ASP A 273 -1.77 18.75 -3.04
CA ASP A 273 -0.93 19.24 -1.94
C ASP A 273 0.25 18.27 -1.75
N GLU A 274 1.46 18.80 -1.59
CA GLU A 274 2.70 18.03 -1.38
C GLU A 274 2.64 17.15 -0.12
N GLY A 275 1.81 17.50 0.86
CA GLY A 275 1.56 16.76 2.09
C GLY A 275 0.75 15.46 1.91
N LEU A 276 0.17 15.18 0.74
CA LEU A 276 -0.71 14.02 0.53
C LEU A 276 0.07 12.77 0.12
N TYR A 277 -0.07 11.68 0.89
CA TYR A 277 0.60 10.40 0.62
C TYR A 277 -0.35 9.19 0.59
N THR A 278 -1.52 9.28 1.23
CA THR A 278 -2.42 8.14 1.46
C THR A 278 -3.88 8.40 1.06
N TYR A 279 -4.66 7.34 0.91
CA TYR A 279 -6.13 7.44 0.70
C TYR A 279 -6.83 8.23 1.81
N ALA A 280 -6.39 8.01 3.06
CA ALA A 280 -6.94 8.67 4.23
C ALA A 280 -6.59 10.17 4.27
N ASP A 281 -5.39 10.57 3.84
CA ASP A 281 -5.01 11.98 3.71
C ASP A 281 -5.90 12.71 2.70
N MET A 282 -6.10 12.14 1.50
CA MET A 282 -7.00 12.75 0.49
C MET A 282 -8.41 12.95 1.03
N GLY A 283 -8.93 11.99 1.79
CA GLY A 283 -10.23 12.10 2.44
C GLY A 283 -10.27 13.18 3.52
N ALA A 284 -9.21 13.30 4.32
CA ALA A 284 -9.05 14.36 5.31
C ALA A 284 -9.08 15.76 4.65
N THR A 285 -8.38 15.93 3.54
CA THR A 285 -8.30 17.22 2.81
C THR A 285 -9.58 17.54 2.04
N ALA A 286 -10.26 16.54 1.46
CA ALA A 286 -11.50 16.75 0.72
C ALA A 286 -12.75 16.92 1.62
N PHE A 287 -12.83 16.19 2.75
CA PHE A 287 -14.05 16.06 3.56
C PHE A 287 -13.84 16.20 5.08
N GLY A 288 -12.63 16.54 5.53
CA GLY A 288 -12.30 16.70 6.93
C GLY A 288 -11.99 15.39 7.66
N GLN A 289 -11.49 15.52 8.88
CA GLN A 289 -10.87 14.42 9.63
C GLN A 289 -11.79 13.21 9.92
N ARG A 290 -13.11 13.39 9.97
CA ARG A 290 -14.07 12.27 10.10
C ARG A 290 -14.03 11.33 8.88
N ALA A 291 -13.77 11.85 7.68
CA ALA A 291 -13.62 11.04 6.49
C ALA A 291 -12.33 10.22 6.51
N ARG A 292 -11.22 10.75 7.08
CA ARG A 292 -9.98 10.01 7.31
C ARG A 292 -10.27 8.68 8.03
N LEU A 293 -10.96 8.77 9.17
CA LEU A 293 -11.35 7.61 9.98
C LEU A 293 -12.24 6.63 9.20
N ALA A 294 -13.26 7.13 8.50
CA ALA A 294 -14.16 6.28 7.70
C ALA A 294 -13.40 5.50 6.61
N ILE A 295 -12.43 6.12 5.94
CA ILE A 295 -11.59 5.49 4.91
C ILE A 295 -10.63 4.47 5.52
N SER A 296 -9.98 4.80 6.64
CA SER A 296 -9.15 3.85 7.40
C SER A 296 -9.93 2.59 7.80
N ILE A 297 -11.18 2.75 8.23
CA ILE A 297 -12.07 1.63 8.58
C ILE A 297 -12.45 0.82 7.33
N LEU A 298 -12.91 1.48 6.26
CA LEU A 298 -13.28 0.79 5.01
C LEU A 298 -12.12 0.01 4.41
N PHE A 299 -10.90 0.56 4.40
CA PHE A 299 -9.73 -0.14 3.89
C PHE A 299 -9.25 -1.26 4.83
N SER A 300 -9.38 -1.10 6.16
CA SER A 300 -9.15 -2.20 7.11
C SER A 300 -10.09 -3.37 6.85
N LEU A 301 -11.36 -3.08 6.58
CA LEU A 301 -12.38 -4.10 6.28
C LEU A 301 -12.16 -4.75 4.89
N GLU A 302 -11.72 -4.00 3.88
CA GLU A 302 -11.30 -4.56 2.58
C GLU A 302 -10.14 -5.57 2.75
N LEU A 303 -9.15 -5.24 3.58
CA LEU A 303 -8.02 -6.14 3.87
C LEU A 303 -8.44 -7.36 4.69
N ILE A 304 -9.38 -7.23 5.64
CA ILE A 304 -9.95 -8.38 6.36
C ILE A 304 -10.69 -9.29 5.38
N ALA A 305 -11.56 -8.76 4.52
CA ALA A 305 -12.28 -9.54 3.51
C ALA A 305 -11.32 -10.23 2.52
N SER A 306 -10.28 -9.53 2.08
CA SER A 306 -9.20 -10.07 1.26
C SER A 306 -8.46 -11.23 1.95
N ALA A 307 -8.13 -11.07 3.24
CA ALA A 307 -7.45 -12.11 4.02
C ALA A 307 -8.36 -13.31 4.31
N THR A 308 -9.67 -13.10 4.50
CA THR A 308 -10.66 -14.18 4.62
C THR A 308 -10.74 -14.98 3.32
N ALA A 309 -10.80 -14.31 2.17
CA ALA A 309 -10.79 -14.99 0.87
C ALA A 309 -9.47 -15.75 0.61
N LEU A 310 -8.32 -15.24 1.08
CA LEU A 310 -7.05 -15.97 1.06
C LEU A 310 -7.10 -17.25 1.91
N VAL A 311 -7.74 -17.23 3.09
CA VAL A 311 -7.92 -18.44 3.94
C VAL A 311 -8.87 -19.44 3.28
N ILE A 312 -9.96 -18.97 2.68
CA ILE A 312 -10.90 -19.82 1.95
C ILE A 312 -10.15 -20.55 0.84
N LEU A 313 -9.44 -19.82 -0.03
CA LEU A 313 -8.72 -20.39 -1.16
C LEU A 313 -7.70 -21.47 -0.76
N VAL A 314 -6.95 -21.28 0.33
CA VAL A 314 -6.03 -22.34 0.81
C VAL A 314 -6.81 -23.55 1.32
N GLY A 315 -7.88 -23.34 2.09
CA GLY A 315 -8.71 -24.43 2.61
C GLY A 315 -9.37 -25.25 1.52
N ASP A 316 -10.00 -24.57 0.55
CA ASP A 316 -10.70 -25.18 -0.59
C ASP A 316 -9.70 -25.85 -1.56
N SER A 317 -8.53 -25.23 -1.81
CA SER A 317 -7.45 -25.85 -2.60
C SER A 317 -6.87 -27.10 -1.92
N LEU A 318 -6.64 -27.06 -0.60
CA LEU A 318 -6.18 -28.23 0.15
C LEU A 318 -7.25 -29.32 0.22
N HIS A 319 -8.53 -28.97 0.36
CA HIS A 319 -9.64 -29.93 0.37
C HIS A 319 -9.79 -30.64 -0.97
N THR A 320 -9.49 -29.94 -2.07
CA THR A 320 -9.43 -30.51 -3.42
C THR A 320 -8.27 -31.50 -3.61
N ILE A 321 -7.23 -31.44 -2.76
CA ILE A 321 -6.10 -32.39 -2.74
C ILE A 321 -6.32 -33.53 -1.73
N PHE A 322 -6.97 -33.23 -0.59
CA PHE A 322 -7.19 -34.12 0.55
C PHE A 322 -8.69 -34.19 0.93
N PRO A 323 -9.56 -34.74 0.06
CA PRO A 323 -11.02 -34.69 0.22
C PRO A 323 -11.54 -35.41 1.47
N ASP A 324 -10.81 -36.41 1.98
CA ASP A 324 -11.15 -37.11 3.22
C ASP A 324 -10.88 -36.30 4.49
N THR A 325 -10.24 -35.12 4.37
CA THR A 325 -9.86 -34.27 5.51
C THR A 325 -10.82 -33.10 5.65
N SER A 326 -11.44 -32.96 6.84
CA SER A 326 -12.38 -31.88 7.16
C SER A 326 -11.85 -30.49 6.73
N ILE A 327 -12.64 -29.77 5.92
CA ILE A 327 -12.30 -28.43 5.43
C ILE A 327 -12.05 -27.43 6.56
N ILE A 328 -12.66 -27.61 7.73
CA ILE A 328 -12.41 -26.79 8.93
C ILE A 328 -10.99 -27.07 9.47
N LEU A 329 -10.59 -28.34 9.55
CA LEU A 329 -9.24 -28.72 9.95
C LEU A 329 -8.19 -28.19 8.97
N LEU A 330 -8.46 -28.25 7.66
CA LEU A 330 -7.58 -27.68 6.64
C LEU A 330 -7.44 -26.15 6.74
N LYS A 331 -8.54 -25.42 7.01
CA LYS A 331 -8.51 -23.97 7.28
C LYS A 331 -7.77 -23.63 8.58
N VAL A 332 -7.82 -24.48 9.61
CA VAL A 332 -7.01 -24.36 10.85
C VAL A 332 -5.53 -24.66 10.59
N ILE A 333 -5.18 -25.69 9.81
CA ILE A 333 -3.79 -25.98 9.42
C ILE A 333 -3.21 -24.79 8.63
N ALA A 334 -3.98 -24.24 7.68
CA ALA A 334 -3.60 -23.03 6.95
C ALA A 334 -3.36 -21.84 7.91
N TRP A 335 -4.23 -21.60 8.89
CA TRP A 335 -4.02 -20.58 9.93
C TRP A 335 -2.73 -20.80 10.73
N THR A 336 -2.45 -22.03 11.14
CA THR A 336 -1.23 -22.39 11.90
C THR A 336 0.04 -22.16 11.08
N ILE A 337 -0.01 -22.32 9.75
CA ILE A 337 1.12 -22.04 8.85
C ILE A 337 1.25 -20.55 8.55
N MET A 338 0.15 -19.85 8.28
CA MET A 338 0.16 -18.46 7.82
C MET A 338 0.32 -17.43 8.95
N THR A 339 -0.18 -17.70 10.16
CA THR A 339 -0.07 -16.76 11.29
C THR A 339 1.38 -16.49 11.70
N PRO A 340 2.29 -17.48 11.81
CA PRO A 340 3.72 -17.25 12.05
C PRO A 340 4.40 -16.32 11.04
N LEU A 341 3.99 -16.35 9.77
CA LEU A 341 4.53 -15.44 8.75
C LEU A 341 4.19 -13.97 9.00
N THR A 342 3.13 -13.67 9.77
CA THR A 342 2.79 -12.29 10.18
C THR A 342 3.83 -11.67 11.11
N PHE A 343 4.72 -12.47 11.73
CA PHE A 343 5.82 -11.97 12.57
C PHE A 343 7.13 -11.80 11.79
N ILE A 344 7.23 -12.33 10.57
CA ILE A 344 8.46 -12.31 9.77
C ILE A 344 8.66 -10.93 9.15
N ALA A 345 9.90 -10.44 9.19
CA ALA A 345 10.24 -9.14 8.61
C ALA A 345 9.91 -9.11 7.11
N ILE A 346 9.05 -8.15 6.74
CA ILE A 346 8.47 -7.90 5.41
C ILE A 346 9.46 -8.08 4.23
N ARG A 347 10.74 -7.71 4.41
CA ARG A 347 11.80 -7.90 3.39
C ARG A 347 11.93 -9.35 2.90
N TYR A 348 11.66 -10.35 3.73
CA TYR A 348 11.71 -11.76 3.34
C TYR A 348 10.47 -12.22 2.57
N LEU A 349 9.32 -11.56 2.77
CA LEU A 349 8.08 -11.83 2.00
C LEU A 349 8.15 -11.30 0.55
N SER A 350 9.14 -10.45 0.22
CA SER A 350 9.36 -9.97 -1.16
C SER A 350 9.66 -11.11 -2.14
N TYR A 351 10.43 -12.13 -1.75
CA TYR A 351 10.79 -13.25 -2.61
C TYR A 351 9.58 -14.10 -3.00
N PHE A 352 8.66 -14.33 -2.05
CA PHE A 352 7.39 -15.00 -2.32
C PHE A 352 6.45 -14.17 -3.21
N SER A 353 6.68 -12.87 -3.35
CA SER A 353 5.81 -12.02 -4.17
C SER A 353 5.86 -12.40 -5.65
N LEU A 354 7.01 -12.86 -6.18
CA LEU A 354 7.06 -13.39 -7.55
C LEU A 354 6.20 -14.64 -7.71
N LEU A 355 6.11 -15.51 -6.68
CA LEU A 355 5.30 -16.73 -6.74
C LEU A 355 3.83 -16.43 -6.98
N GLY A 356 3.32 -15.26 -6.56
CA GLY A 356 1.96 -14.83 -6.87
C GLY A 356 1.73 -14.57 -8.36
N ILE A 357 2.63 -13.83 -9.01
CA ILE A 357 2.58 -13.60 -10.47
C ILE A 357 2.82 -14.92 -11.23
N MET A 358 3.82 -15.71 -10.83
CA MET A 358 4.10 -17.01 -11.46
C MET A 358 2.93 -17.98 -11.33
N SER A 359 2.25 -18.02 -10.17
CA SER A 359 1.06 -18.87 -9.93
C SER A 359 -0.07 -18.50 -10.89
N ALA A 360 -0.37 -17.21 -11.06
CA ALA A 360 -1.40 -16.75 -12.00
C ALA A 360 -1.06 -17.04 -13.48
N PHE A 361 0.18 -16.78 -13.93
CA PHE A 361 0.59 -17.14 -15.29
C PHE A 361 0.64 -18.66 -15.52
N SER A 362 1.04 -19.44 -14.50
CA SER A 362 1.01 -20.90 -14.56
C SER A 362 -0.42 -21.42 -14.69
N LEU A 363 -1.37 -20.87 -13.93
CA LEU A 363 -2.78 -21.23 -13.99
C LEU A 363 -3.40 -20.96 -15.37
N VAL A 364 -3.16 -19.78 -15.94
CA VAL A 364 -3.59 -19.46 -17.32
C VAL A 364 -2.96 -20.43 -18.33
N THR A 365 -1.68 -20.77 -18.16
CA THR A 365 -0.97 -21.71 -19.04
C THR A 365 -1.54 -23.13 -18.94
N VAL A 366 -1.83 -23.61 -17.73
CA VAL A 366 -2.43 -24.95 -17.52
C VAL A 366 -3.84 -25.01 -18.09
N ILE A 367 -4.68 -23.99 -17.90
CA ILE A 367 -6.02 -23.91 -18.49
C ILE A 367 -5.98 -24.00 -20.02
N VAL A 368 -5.03 -23.32 -20.67
CA VAL A 368 -4.85 -23.39 -22.13
C VAL A 368 -4.36 -24.79 -22.56
N ILE A 369 -3.45 -25.41 -21.80
CA ILE A 369 -2.95 -26.78 -22.09
C ILE A 369 -4.06 -27.82 -21.93
N ASP A 370 -4.76 -27.84 -20.79
CA ASP A 370 -5.86 -28.77 -20.51
C ASP A 370 -6.98 -28.62 -21.55
N GLY A 371 -7.36 -27.37 -21.86
CA GLY A 371 -8.40 -27.07 -22.85
C GLY A 371 -8.08 -27.54 -24.27
N PHE A 372 -6.83 -27.49 -24.71
CA PHE A 372 -6.42 -27.98 -26.05
C PHE A 372 -5.92 -29.43 -26.07
N THR A 373 -5.71 -30.08 -24.92
CA THR A 373 -5.35 -31.51 -24.86
C THR A 373 -6.55 -32.41 -24.69
N LYS A 374 -7.56 -32.01 -23.91
CA LYS A 374 -8.84 -32.71 -23.82
C LYS A 374 -9.70 -32.40 -25.05
N HIS A 375 -10.13 -33.43 -25.78
CA HIS A 375 -10.84 -33.30 -27.05
C HIS A 375 -12.39 -33.32 -26.92
N GLU A 376 -12.91 -33.70 -25.76
CA GLU A 376 -14.33 -33.87 -25.47
C GLU A 376 -14.75 -33.05 -24.25
N ARG A 377 -15.97 -32.52 -24.23
CA ARG A 377 -16.57 -31.84 -23.07
C ARG A 377 -16.86 -32.79 -21.89
N PRO A 378 -16.99 -32.27 -20.65
CA PRO A 378 -16.65 -30.90 -20.23
C PRO A 378 -15.12 -30.73 -20.14
N GLY A 379 -14.63 -29.52 -20.32
CA GLY A 379 -13.22 -29.19 -20.15
C GLY A 379 -12.41 -28.97 -21.44
N SER A 380 -13.02 -29.12 -22.61
CA SER A 380 -12.34 -28.87 -23.88
C SER A 380 -12.53 -27.43 -24.38
N LEU A 381 -11.55 -26.93 -25.14
CA LEU A 381 -11.65 -25.75 -26.02
C LEU A 381 -11.85 -26.16 -27.49
N ILE A 382 -11.76 -27.46 -27.79
CA ILE A 382 -12.03 -28.07 -29.11
C ILE A 382 -13.52 -28.43 -29.22
N ASP A 383 -14.06 -29.07 -28.19
CA ASP A 383 -15.51 -29.29 -27.96
C ASP A 383 -15.97 -28.46 -26.75
N PRO A 384 -16.18 -27.13 -26.90
CA PRO A 384 -16.54 -26.26 -25.78
C PRO A 384 -17.93 -26.56 -25.24
N MET A 385 -18.09 -26.34 -23.92
CA MET A 385 -19.39 -26.40 -23.27
C MET A 385 -20.34 -25.32 -23.78
N LYS A 386 -21.66 -25.58 -23.71
CA LYS A 386 -22.67 -24.56 -24.02
C LYS A 386 -22.49 -23.39 -23.05
N THR A 387 -22.26 -22.22 -23.64
CA THR A 387 -22.21 -20.92 -22.97
C THR A 387 -23.32 -20.02 -23.51
N GLU A 388 -23.63 -18.95 -22.79
CA GLU A 388 -24.86 -18.19 -22.97
C GLU A 388 -24.53 -16.71 -23.26
N LEU A 389 -25.23 -16.10 -24.21
CA LEU A 389 -25.00 -14.69 -24.57
C LEU A 389 -25.49 -13.70 -23.50
N TRP A 390 -26.49 -14.11 -22.72
CA TRP A 390 -27.20 -13.34 -21.70
C TRP A 390 -27.32 -14.17 -20.41
N PRO A 391 -27.65 -13.58 -19.25
CA PRO A 391 -27.91 -14.32 -18.02
C PRO A 391 -29.05 -15.33 -18.21
N VAL A 392 -28.84 -16.59 -17.81
CA VAL A 392 -29.90 -17.61 -17.75
C VAL A 392 -30.87 -17.27 -16.61
N ALA A 393 -30.30 -17.02 -15.43
CA ALA A 393 -31.00 -16.47 -14.28
C ALA A 393 -30.61 -14.99 -14.14
N TRP A 394 -31.53 -14.09 -14.44
CA TRP A 394 -31.34 -12.64 -14.18
C TRP A 394 -31.16 -12.34 -12.68
N ALA A 395 -31.63 -13.24 -11.81
CA ALA A 395 -31.34 -13.23 -10.38
C ALA A 395 -29.86 -13.48 -10.06
N SER A 396 -29.10 -14.18 -10.91
CA SER A 396 -27.65 -14.38 -10.70
C SER A 396 -26.82 -13.16 -11.13
N LEU A 397 -27.34 -12.31 -12.03
CA LEU A 397 -26.57 -11.22 -12.64
C LEU A 397 -25.91 -10.28 -11.61
N PRO A 398 -26.57 -9.84 -10.51
CA PRO A 398 -25.93 -8.94 -9.55
C PRO A 398 -24.70 -9.53 -8.85
N MET A 399 -24.60 -10.86 -8.68
CA MET A 399 -23.39 -11.50 -8.15
C MET A 399 -22.17 -11.24 -9.05
N SER A 400 -22.37 -11.21 -10.37
CA SER A 400 -21.28 -10.90 -11.32
C SER A 400 -20.69 -9.51 -11.12
N PHE A 401 -21.47 -8.54 -10.62
CA PHE A 401 -21.01 -7.17 -10.36
C PHE A 401 -19.89 -7.17 -9.31
N GLY A 402 -20.02 -8.02 -8.28
CA GLY A 402 -18.98 -8.28 -7.30
C GLY A 402 -17.84 -9.09 -7.89
N LEU A 403 -18.11 -10.29 -8.41
CA LEU A 403 -17.07 -11.23 -8.87
C LEU A 403 -16.10 -10.61 -9.91
N ILE A 404 -16.63 -9.84 -10.88
CA ILE A 404 -15.81 -9.20 -11.91
C ILE A 404 -15.03 -8.00 -11.35
N MET A 405 -15.64 -7.17 -10.50
CA MET A 405 -14.97 -6.02 -9.89
C MET A 405 -13.88 -6.44 -8.89
N ALA A 406 -14.06 -7.58 -8.20
CA ALA A 406 -13.09 -8.11 -7.24
C ALA A 406 -11.75 -8.53 -7.89
N GLY A 407 -11.73 -8.78 -9.21
CA GLY A 407 -10.49 -8.91 -9.96
C GLY A 407 -9.66 -7.63 -9.97
N PHE A 408 -10.29 -6.46 -9.92
CA PHE A 408 -9.64 -5.15 -10.04
C PHE A 408 -9.43 -4.42 -8.69
N THR A 409 -9.46 -5.16 -7.57
CA THR A 409 -9.09 -4.62 -6.24
C THR A 409 -7.60 -4.23 -6.16
N GLY A 410 -7.21 -3.55 -5.07
CA GLY A 410 -5.84 -3.12 -4.80
C GLY A 410 -5.59 -1.61 -4.99
N HIS A 411 -6.61 -0.81 -5.31
CA HIS A 411 -6.43 0.63 -5.58
C HIS A 411 -5.82 1.42 -4.44
N ALA A 412 -6.04 0.99 -3.19
CA ALA A 412 -5.44 1.59 -2.01
C ALA A 412 -3.91 1.69 -2.07
N VAL A 413 -3.23 0.84 -2.86
CA VAL A 413 -1.76 0.81 -2.97
C VAL A 413 -1.22 1.75 -4.06
N PHE A 414 -2.04 2.21 -5.00
CA PHE A 414 -1.57 3.09 -6.08
C PHE A 414 -0.95 4.44 -5.63
N PRO A 415 -1.33 5.11 -4.51
CA PRO A 415 -0.64 6.31 -4.03
C PRO A 415 0.81 6.03 -3.64
N THR A 416 1.05 4.85 -3.06
CA THR A 416 2.35 4.45 -2.55
C THR A 416 3.27 4.10 -3.71
N VAL A 417 2.74 3.40 -4.72
CA VAL A 417 3.43 3.20 -6.02
C VAL A 417 3.72 4.54 -6.71
N TYR A 418 2.76 5.49 -6.70
CA TYR A 418 2.95 6.80 -7.32
C TYR A 418 4.09 7.60 -6.67
N LYS A 419 4.11 7.67 -5.33
CA LYS A 419 5.12 8.43 -4.56
C LYS A 419 6.47 7.69 -4.43
N ASP A 420 6.54 6.38 -4.69
CA ASP A 420 7.78 5.59 -4.82
C ASP A 420 8.40 5.67 -6.24
N MET A 421 7.61 5.97 -7.29
CA MET A 421 8.16 6.05 -8.65
C MET A 421 9.25 7.13 -8.78
N ARG A 422 10.48 6.71 -9.14
CA ARG A 422 11.62 7.62 -9.40
C ARG A 422 11.36 8.68 -10.49
N ASN A 423 10.33 8.48 -11.33
CA ASN A 423 9.84 9.49 -12.25
C ASN A 423 8.29 9.47 -12.29
N PRO A 424 7.60 10.22 -11.42
CA PRO A 424 6.14 10.21 -11.32
C PRO A 424 5.43 10.60 -12.63
N LYS A 425 6.08 11.38 -13.51
CA LYS A 425 5.53 11.74 -14.84
C LYS A 425 5.30 10.53 -15.75
N GLN A 426 5.90 9.37 -15.46
CA GLN A 426 5.67 8.12 -16.19
C GLN A 426 4.49 7.29 -15.64
N TYR A 427 3.92 7.66 -14.49
CA TYR A 427 2.87 6.91 -13.82
C TYR A 427 1.63 6.62 -14.69
N PRO A 428 1.05 7.57 -15.45
CA PRO A 428 -0.10 7.26 -16.33
C PRO A 428 0.21 6.20 -17.40
N ARG A 429 1.48 6.11 -17.86
CA ARG A 429 1.95 5.08 -18.79
C ARG A 429 2.18 3.74 -18.07
N MET A 430 2.72 3.76 -16.85
CA MET A 430 2.87 2.57 -16.00
C MET A 430 1.50 1.93 -15.77
N VAL A 431 0.52 2.70 -15.27
CA VAL A 431 -0.86 2.27 -15.02
C VAL A 431 -1.48 1.65 -16.28
N ASN A 432 -1.40 2.32 -17.43
CA ASN A 432 -1.92 1.76 -18.69
C ASN A 432 -1.30 0.39 -19.05
N ILE A 433 0.02 0.21 -18.89
CA ILE A 433 0.69 -1.07 -19.19
C ILE A 433 0.26 -2.15 -18.19
N THR A 434 0.20 -1.83 -16.90
CA THR A 434 -0.28 -2.74 -15.87
C THR A 434 -1.71 -3.22 -16.17
N TYR A 435 -2.66 -2.31 -16.38
CA TYR A 435 -4.04 -2.68 -16.70
C TYR A 435 -4.16 -3.48 -18.01
N THR A 436 -3.37 -3.18 -19.03
CA THR A 436 -3.33 -3.97 -20.27
C THR A 436 -2.83 -5.39 -20.00
N THR A 437 -1.82 -5.55 -19.14
CA THR A 437 -1.25 -6.85 -18.76
C THR A 437 -2.25 -7.67 -17.94
N THR A 438 -2.87 -7.06 -16.92
CA THR A 438 -3.94 -7.67 -16.12
C THR A 438 -5.12 -8.09 -17.01
N THR A 439 -5.55 -7.22 -17.93
CA THR A 439 -6.63 -7.50 -18.90
C THR A 439 -6.38 -8.76 -19.71
N PHE A 440 -5.18 -8.92 -20.28
CA PHE A 440 -4.83 -10.09 -21.07
C PHE A 440 -4.92 -11.39 -20.24
N VAL A 441 -4.29 -11.40 -19.06
CA VAL A 441 -4.27 -12.55 -18.15
C VAL A 441 -5.69 -12.91 -17.68
N TYR A 442 -6.49 -11.89 -17.36
CA TYR A 442 -7.85 -12.04 -16.82
C TYR A 442 -8.87 -12.49 -17.87
N LEU A 443 -8.89 -11.83 -19.03
CA LEU A 443 -9.83 -12.17 -20.09
C LEU A 443 -9.53 -13.55 -20.67
N LEU A 444 -8.25 -13.94 -20.78
CA LEU A 444 -7.88 -15.29 -21.20
C LEU A 444 -8.36 -16.36 -20.21
N LEU A 445 -8.22 -16.12 -18.90
CA LEU A 445 -8.74 -17.06 -17.89
C LEU A 445 -10.27 -17.12 -17.90
N ALA A 446 -10.95 -15.97 -17.97
CA ALA A 446 -12.41 -15.88 -18.00
C ALA A 446 -13.01 -16.57 -19.24
N VAL A 447 -12.45 -16.28 -20.41
CA VAL A 447 -12.92 -16.83 -21.70
C VAL A 447 -12.68 -18.34 -21.75
N CYS A 448 -11.45 -18.82 -21.50
CA CYS A 448 -11.17 -20.25 -21.54
C CYS A 448 -11.95 -21.01 -20.47
N GLY A 449 -11.97 -20.52 -19.22
CA GLY A 449 -12.69 -21.17 -18.12
C GLY A 449 -14.20 -21.26 -18.34
N TYR A 450 -14.83 -20.24 -18.92
CA TYR A 450 -16.26 -20.29 -19.24
C TYR A 450 -16.55 -21.16 -20.47
N LEU A 451 -15.70 -21.15 -21.52
CA LEU A 451 -15.84 -22.07 -22.66
C LEU A 451 -15.64 -23.55 -22.26
N MET A 452 -14.70 -23.84 -21.37
CA MET A 452 -14.41 -25.21 -20.93
C MET A 452 -15.53 -25.82 -20.08
N PHE A 453 -16.17 -25.04 -19.20
CA PHE A 453 -17.11 -25.59 -18.21
C PHE A 453 -18.55 -25.05 -18.32
N GLY A 454 -18.78 -23.91 -18.97
CA GLY A 454 -20.12 -23.34 -19.22
C GLY A 454 -20.97 -23.20 -17.96
N ASN A 455 -22.16 -23.79 -17.98
CA ASN A 455 -23.06 -23.77 -16.83
C ASN A 455 -22.59 -24.65 -15.64
N ASN A 456 -21.45 -25.35 -15.76
CA ASN A 456 -20.82 -26.13 -14.68
C ASN A 456 -19.62 -25.40 -14.04
N THR A 457 -19.29 -24.16 -14.45
CA THR A 457 -18.21 -23.37 -13.84
C THR A 457 -18.47 -23.12 -12.35
N MET A 458 -17.49 -23.43 -11.50
CA MET A 458 -17.54 -23.35 -10.03
C MET A 458 -16.99 -22.00 -9.51
N GLN A 459 -17.09 -21.77 -8.18
CA GLN A 459 -16.55 -20.61 -7.47
C GLN A 459 -15.06 -20.35 -7.73
N GLU A 460 -14.26 -21.40 -7.92
CA GLU A 460 -12.85 -21.35 -8.27
C GLU A 460 -12.59 -22.27 -9.45
N ILE A 461 -11.96 -21.75 -10.52
CA ILE A 461 -11.67 -22.56 -11.72
C ILE A 461 -10.78 -23.79 -11.44
N THR A 462 -9.95 -23.73 -10.38
CA THR A 462 -9.15 -24.85 -9.86
C THR A 462 -10.00 -26.06 -9.45
N GLN A 463 -11.21 -25.83 -8.93
CA GLN A 463 -12.13 -26.89 -8.52
C GLN A 463 -12.67 -27.63 -9.75
N ASN A 464 -12.95 -26.93 -10.86
CA ASN A 464 -13.29 -27.55 -12.15
C ASN A 464 -12.11 -28.35 -12.75
N ILE A 465 -10.90 -27.79 -12.72
CA ILE A 465 -9.67 -28.40 -13.27
C ILE A 465 -9.30 -29.72 -12.55
N MET A 466 -9.59 -29.82 -11.26
CA MET A 466 -9.31 -31.02 -10.46
C MET A 466 -10.44 -32.05 -10.48
N SER A 467 -11.71 -31.62 -10.52
CA SER A 467 -12.85 -32.55 -10.61
C SER A 467 -13.00 -33.21 -11.99
N THR A 468 -12.55 -32.55 -13.06
CA THR A 468 -12.67 -33.07 -14.44
C THR A 468 -11.70 -34.22 -14.70
N GLU A 469 -12.18 -35.26 -15.37
CA GLU A 469 -11.39 -36.44 -15.76
C GLU A 469 -10.73 -36.31 -17.13
N GLY A 470 -9.64 -37.06 -17.34
CA GLY A 470 -8.90 -37.10 -18.61
C GLY A 470 -7.82 -36.03 -18.79
N TYR A 471 -7.68 -35.07 -17.87
CA TYR A 471 -6.55 -34.14 -17.84
C TYR A 471 -5.26 -34.79 -17.29
N TRP A 472 -4.11 -34.14 -17.53
CA TRP A 472 -2.81 -34.63 -17.09
C TRP A 472 -2.57 -34.34 -15.59
N ARG A 473 -3.11 -35.22 -14.73
CA ARG A 473 -3.12 -35.09 -13.25
C ARG A 473 -1.86 -34.46 -12.60
N PRO A 474 -0.60 -34.79 -12.96
CA PRO A 474 0.58 -34.14 -12.38
C PRO A 474 0.65 -32.62 -12.60
N LEU A 475 0.21 -32.12 -13.76
CA LEU A 475 0.13 -30.70 -14.08
C LEU A 475 -0.91 -29.99 -13.21
N ASN A 476 -2.04 -30.66 -12.99
CA ASN A 476 -3.19 -30.13 -12.28
C ASN A 476 -2.91 -30.09 -10.76
N HIS A 477 -2.23 -31.12 -10.23
CA HIS A 477 -1.66 -31.09 -8.88
C HIS A 477 -0.59 -29.99 -8.72
N PHE A 478 0.28 -29.78 -9.72
CA PHE A 478 1.29 -28.72 -9.66
C PHE A 478 0.66 -27.32 -9.58
N VAL A 479 -0.35 -27.02 -10.40
CA VAL A 479 -1.01 -25.70 -10.35
C VAL A 479 -1.81 -25.50 -9.06
N ILE A 480 -2.55 -26.50 -8.56
CA ILE A 480 -3.32 -26.31 -7.33
C ILE A 480 -2.41 -26.18 -6.10
N TRP A 481 -1.24 -26.82 -6.07
CA TRP A 481 -0.20 -26.51 -5.07
C TRP A 481 0.34 -25.09 -5.21
N LEU A 482 0.59 -24.57 -6.42
CA LEU A 482 0.96 -23.15 -6.63
C LEU A 482 -0.14 -22.18 -6.21
N VAL A 483 -1.42 -22.56 -6.34
CA VAL A 483 -2.57 -21.75 -5.91
C VAL A 483 -2.74 -21.82 -4.38
N ALA A 484 -2.51 -22.97 -3.74
CA ALA A 484 -2.52 -23.09 -2.28
C ALA A 484 -1.33 -22.39 -1.59
N ILE A 485 -0.15 -22.34 -2.24
CA ILE A 485 1.06 -21.72 -1.66
C ILE A 485 1.07 -20.19 -1.80
N ASN A 486 0.52 -19.63 -2.89
CA ASN A 486 0.51 -18.18 -3.16
C ASN A 486 -0.11 -17.34 -2.00
N PRO A 487 -1.29 -17.71 -1.44
CA PRO A 487 -1.86 -17.03 -0.28
C PRO A 487 -0.98 -17.02 0.97
N ILE A 488 -0.14 -18.03 1.19
CA ILE A 488 0.64 -18.16 2.43
C ILE A 488 1.50 -16.91 2.69
N ALA A 489 2.08 -16.34 1.63
CA ALA A 489 2.82 -15.08 1.71
C ALA A 489 1.94 -13.83 1.52
N LYS A 490 0.92 -13.87 0.64
CA LYS A 490 0.01 -12.72 0.46
C LYS A 490 -0.79 -12.41 1.74
N TYR A 491 -1.10 -13.40 2.57
CA TYR A 491 -1.82 -13.25 3.85
C TYR A 491 -1.08 -12.34 4.84
N ALA A 492 0.22 -12.59 5.06
CA ALA A 492 1.04 -11.78 5.96
C ALA A 492 1.22 -10.34 5.44
N LEU A 493 1.32 -10.15 4.10
CA LEU A 493 1.36 -8.82 3.48
C LEU A 493 0.01 -8.09 3.58
N THR A 494 -1.11 -8.80 3.45
CA THR A 494 -2.47 -8.24 3.53
C THR A 494 -2.82 -7.81 4.96
N LEU A 495 -2.38 -8.56 5.98
CA LEU A 495 -2.66 -8.23 7.38
C LEU A 495 -1.66 -7.27 8.03
N ASN A 496 -0.41 -7.15 7.54
CA ASN A 496 0.55 -6.22 8.16
C ASN A 496 0.06 -4.77 8.27
N PRO A 497 -0.67 -4.18 7.30
CA PRO A 497 -1.25 -2.85 7.43
C PRO A 497 -2.14 -2.69 8.68
N ILE A 498 -3.12 -3.59 8.85
CA ILE A 498 -4.02 -3.61 10.01
C ILE A 498 -3.20 -3.78 11.30
N ASN A 499 -2.27 -4.74 11.29
CA ASN A 499 -1.42 -5.02 12.43
C ASN A 499 -0.61 -3.77 12.83
N LEU A 500 0.05 -3.08 11.90
CA LEU A 500 0.84 -1.89 12.24
C LEU A 500 -0.04 -0.73 12.71
N THR A 501 -1.28 -0.57 12.22
CA THR A 501 -2.22 0.40 12.79
C THR A 501 -2.54 0.09 14.24
N LEU A 502 -2.81 -1.18 14.57
CA LEU A 502 -3.02 -1.59 15.96
C LEU A 502 -1.77 -1.28 16.80
N GLU A 503 -0.58 -1.61 16.30
CA GLU A 503 0.68 -1.27 16.96
C GLU A 503 0.84 0.24 17.16
N LEU A 504 0.51 1.08 16.19
CA LEU A 504 0.54 2.54 16.34
C LEU A 504 -0.49 3.01 17.39
N SER A 505 -1.73 2.51 17.34
CA SER A 505 -2.80 2.95 18.23
C SER A 505 -2.51 2.71 19.72
N TYR A 506 -1.84 1.60 20.07
CA TYR A 506 -1.45 1.35 21.46
C TYR A 506 -0.07 1.90 21.85
N ASN A 507 0.83 2.17 20.89
CA ASN A 507 2.07 2.91 21.20
C ASN A 507 1.80 4.43 21.35
N LEU A 508 0.69 4.94 20.83
CA LEU A 508 0.23 6.33 21.03
C LEU A 508 -0.62 6.52 22.31
N ASN A 509 -1.00 5.44 23.00
CA ASN A 509 -1.71 5.49 24.27
C ASN A 509 -0.67 5.52 25.42
N PRO A 510 -0.61 6.57 26.26
CA PRO A 510 0.40 6.69 27.32
C PRO A 510 0.36 5.56 28.36
N GLU A 511 -0.83 5.11 28.77
CA GLU A 511 -1.00 4.05 29.77
C GLU A 511 -0.48 2.71 29.25
N ILE A 512 -0.75 2.39 27.98
CA ILE A 512 -0.28 1.15 27.36
C ILE A 512 1.22 1.23 27.04
N GLU A 513 1.76 2.41 26.72
CA GLU A 513 3.22 2.60 26.61
C GLU A 513 3.92 2.42 27.96
N GLU A 514 3.41 3.01 29.06
CA GLU A 514 3.96 2.81 30.41
C GLU A 514 3.85 1.34 30.85
N TRP A 515 2.72 0.67 30.59
CA TRP A 515 2.59 -0.76 30.82
C TRP A 515 3.58 -1.59 29.99
N CYS A 516 3.82 -1.22 28.73
CA CYS A 516 4.80 -1.87 27.87
C CYS A 516 6.24 -1.70 28.37
N ASN A 517 6.58 -0.52 28.90
CA ASN A 517 7.92 -0.16 29.34
C ASN A 517 8.25 -0.74 30.73
N SER A 518 7.24 -0.89 31.60
CA SER A 518 7.38 -1.45 32.96
C SER A 518 7.50 -3.00 33.02
N GLY A 519 7.78 -3.68 31.90
CA GLY A 519 8.07 -5.11 31.91
C GLY A 519 8.76 -5.63 30.64
N ARG A 520 9.92 -6.29 30.80
CA ARG A 520 10.73 -6.80 29.68
C ARG A 520 9.91 -7.78 28.82
N GLY A 521 9.77 -7.46 27.54
CA GLY A 521 9.02 -8.27 26.57
C GLY A 521 7.52 -8.00 26.47
N ARG A 522 6.92 -7.15 27.32
CA ARG A 522 5.47 -6.83 27.26
C ARG A 522 5.05 -6.24 25.91
N ARG A 523 5.82 -5.28 25.38
CA ARG A 523 5.59 -4.73 24.02
C ARG A 523 5.62 -5.81 22.94
N THR A 524 6.49 -6.82 23.07
CA THR A 524 6.54 -7.97 22.14
C THR A 524 5.34 -8.89 22.33
N ALA A 525 4.95 -9.20 23.56
CA ALA A 525 3.77 -10.00 23.85
C ALA A 525 2.48 -9.36 23.30
N LEU A 526 2.33 -8.04 23.42
CA LEU A 526 1.21 -7.29 22.85
C LEU A 526 1.20 -7.28 21.31
N LYS A 527 2.38 -7.15 20.66
CA LYS A 527 2.53 -7.32 19.20
C LYS A 527 2.14 -8.73 18.75
N MET A 528 2.56 -9.76 19.49
CA MET A 528 2.22 -11.16 19.18
C MET A 528 0.72 -11.41 19.35
N LEU A 529 0.15 -11.02 20.49
CA LEU A 529 -1.27 -11.20 20.82
C LEU A 529 -2.20 -10.49 19.81
N SER A 530 -1.93 -9.22 19.49
CA SER A 530 -2.75 -8.47 18.52
C SER A 530 -2.73 -9.09 17.12
N ARG A 531 -1.55 -9.45 16.60
CA ARG A 531 -1.38 -10.15 15.31
C ARG A 531 -2.09 -11.52 15.30
N ILE A 532 -2.04 -12.27 16.41
CA ILE A 532 -2.78 -13.53 16.56
C ILE A 532 -4.29 -13.28 16.54
N LEU A 533 -4.80 -12.32 17.32
CA LEU A 533 -6.23 -12.02 17.41
C LEU A 533 -6.82 -11.59 16.05
N VAL A 534 -6.11 -10.75 15.28
CA VAL A 534 -6.51 -10.38 13.91
C VAL A 534 -6.55 -11.62 13.01
N SER A 535 -5.52 -12.48 13.05
CA SER A 535 -5.47 -13.70 12.24
C SER A 535 -6.59 -14.68 12.61
N THR A 536 -6.88 -14.86 13.89
CA THR A 536 -7.97 -15.71 14.39
C THR A 536 -9.35 -15.17 13.99
N LEU A 537 -9.56 -13.85 14.02
CA LEU A 537 -10.81 -13.23 13.54
C LEU A 537 -11.04 -13.51 12.05
N VAL A 538 -10.02 -13.32 11.22
CA VAL A 538 -10.07 -13.55 9.76
C VAL A 538 -10.44 -15.01 9.43
N VAL A 539 -9.87 -15.96 10.17
CA VAL A 539 -10.12 -17.40 9.99
C VAL A 539 -11.46 -17.84 10.59
N PHE A 540 -11.90 -17.24 11.69
CA PHE A 540 -13.25 -17.43 12.20
C PHE A 540 -14.29 -17.02 11.14
N ILE A 541 -14.12 -15.87 10.49
CA ILE A 541 -14.98 -15.43 9.38
C ILE A 541 -14.93 -16.45 8.23
N ALA A 542 -13.76 -16.93 7.83
CA ALA A 542 -13.59 -17.93 6.76
C ALA A 542 -14.16 -19.32 7.06
N ILE A 543 -14.40 -19.64 8.34
CA ILE A 543 -15.10 -20.85 8.80
C ILE A 543 -16.63 -20.61 8.87
N ARG A 544 -17.07 -19.42 9.26
CA ARG A 544 -18.50 -19.05 9.34
C ARG A 544 -19.14 -18.76 7.98
N PHE A 545 -18.37 -18.25 7.02
CA PHE A 545 -18.80 -17.87 5.67
C PHE A 545 -17.82 -18.49 4.65
N PRO A 546 -17.94 -19.79 4.35
CA PRO A 546 -16.90 -20.52 3.63
C PRO A 546 -16.90 -20.35 2.10
N GLY A 547 -17.96 -19.78 1.51
CA GLY A 547 -18.10 -19.64 0.05
C GLY A 547 -17.19 -18.57 -0.53
N PHE A 548 -16.28 -18.95 -1.44
CA PHE A 548 -15.34 -18.06 -2.09
C PHE A 548 -16.06 -17.03 -2.97
N ASP A 549 -17.07 -17.45 -3.73
CA ASP A 549 -17.89 -16.57 -4.58
C ASP A 549 -18.62 -15.49 -3.76
N ARG A 550 -19.07 -15.81 -2.54
CA ARG A 550 -19.76 -14.87 -1.65
C ARG A 550 -18.82 -13.84 -1.06
N VAL A 551 -17.67 -14.26 -0.53
CA VAL A 551 -16.68 -13.32 0.03
C VAL A 551 -16.07 -12.45 -1.07
N MET A 552 -15.77 -13.02 -2.24
CA MET A 552 -15.30 -12.25 -3.41
C MET A 552 -16.39 -11.36 -3.99
N GLY A 553 -17.65 -11.78 -3.92
CA GLY A 553 -18.83 -10.95 -4.20
C GLY A 553 -18.80 -9.66 -3.38
N VAL A 554 -18.75 -9.75 -2.04
CA VAL A 554 -18.65 -8.58 -1.14
C VAL A 554 -17.38 -7.77 -1.38
N LEU A 555 -16.23 -8.43 -1.61
CA LEU A 555 -14.94 -7.76 -1.86
C LEU A 555 -15.01 -6.86 -3.11
N GLY A 556 -15.65 -7.32 -4.18
CA GLY A 556 -15.86 -6.53 -5.38
C GLY A 556 -16.99 -5.49 -5.23
N SER A 557 -18.15 -5.94 -4.75
CA SER A 557 -19.38 -5.16 -4.76
C SER A 557 -19.34 -4.01 -3.76
N PHE A 558 -18.89 -4.25 -2.53
CA PHE A 558 -18.89 -3.23 -1.50
C PHE A 558 -17.55 -2.48 -1.48
N PHE A 559 -16.46 -3.18 -1.20
CA PHE A 559 -15.15 -2.54 -1.00
C PHE A 559 -14.56 -2.00 -2.30
N SER A 560 -14.45 -2.83 -3.33
CA SER A 560 -13.74 -2.43 -4.55
C SER A 560 -14.47 -1.30 -5.30
N TYR A 561 -15.80 -1.32 -5.49
CA TYR A 561 -16.47 -0.14 -6.08
C TYR A 561 -16.34 1.12 -5.21
N THR A 562 -16.47 1.01 -3.88
CA THR A 562 -16.38 2.17 -2.99
C THR A 562 -14.99 2.81 -3.04
N ILE A 563 -13.94 2.02 -2.84
CA ILE A 563 -12.55 2.48 -2.70
C ILE A 563 -11.91 2.75 -4.07
N SER A 564 -12.19 1.93 -5.08
CA SER A 564 -11.50 1.95 -6.38
C SER A 564 -12.20 2.80 -7.44
N ALA A 565 -13.54 2.94 -7.38
CA ALA A 565 -14.31 3.65 -8.40
C ALA A 565 -14.96 4.95 -7.87
N ILE A 566 -15.74 4.86 -6.79
CA ILE A 566 -16.56 5.96 -6.28
C ILE A 566 -15.67 7.01 -5.59
N PHE A 567 -14.88 6.62 -4.60
CA PHE A 567 -14.12 7.54 -3.77
C PHE A 567 -13.12 8.43 -4.55
N PRO A 568 -12.31 7.93 -5.51
CA PRO A 568 -11.42 8.79 -6.29
C PRO A 568 -12.18 9.84 -7.12
N CYS A 569 -13.33 9.47 -7.71
CA CYS A 569 -14.18 10.41 -8.44
C CYS A 569 -14.79 11.48 -7.51
N VAL A 570 -15.23 11.07 -6.31
CA VAL A 570 -15.80 11.95 -5.28
C VAL A 570 -14.76 12.95 -4.77
N CYS A 571 -13.53 12.50 -4.46
CA CYS A 571 -12.42 13.40 -4.12
C CYS A 571 -12.06 14.36 -5.26
N HIS A 572 -12.01 13.88 -6.51
CA HIS A 572 -11.65 14.70 -7.66
C HIS A 572 -12.67 15.81 -7.93
N LEU A 573 -13.97 15.50 -7.87
CA LEU A 573 -15.05 16.50 -7.94
C LEU A 573 -14.97 17.51 -6.78
N LYS A 574 -14.57 17.07 -5.58
CA LYS A 574 -14.50 17.93 -4.39
C LYS A 574 -13.26 18.84 -4.35
N LEU A 575 -12.11 18.36 -4.83
CA LEU A 575 -10.84 19.10 -4.82
C LEU A 575 -10.67 20.00 -6.05
N PHE A 576 -11.18 19.59 -7.22
CA PHE A 576 -10.96 20.28 -8.49
C PHE A 576 -12.22 20.84 -9.15
N GLY A 577 -13.41 20.71 -8.52
CA GLY A 577 -14.73 20.95 -9.12
C GLY A 577 -14.84 22.16 -10.05
N ASP A 578 -14.40 23.34 -9.58
CA ASP A 578 -14.49 24.61 -10.32
C ASP A 578 -13.52 24.70 -11.53
N THR A 579 -12.53 23.82 -11.59
CA THR A 579 -11.51 23.75 -12.66
C THR A 579 -11.76 22.64 -13.68
N LEU A 580 -12.67 21.70 -13.39
CA LEU A 580 -12.93 20.55 -14.25
C LEU A 580 -13.70 20.94 -15.51
N SER A 581 -13.30 20.34 -16.65
CA SER A 581 -14.09 20.46 -17.88
C SER A 581 -15.48 19.83 -17.69
N ARG A 582 -16.53 20.40 -18.32
CA ARG A 582 -17.91 19.86 -18.22
C ARG A 582 -18.00 18.36 -18.59
N LYS A 583 -17.16 17.88 -19.52
CA LYS A 583 -17.07 16.47 -19.91
C LYS A 583 -16.47 15.60 -18.79
N GLU A 584 -15.40 16.08 -18.15
CA GLU A 584 -14.75 15.36 -17.05
C GLU A 584 -15.61 15.38 -15.78
N TYR A 585 -16.25 16.50 -15.46
CA TYR A 585 -17.25 16.58 -14.39
C TYR A 585 -18.37 15.56 -14.59
N ALA A 586 -19.01 15.56 -15.77
CA ALA A 586 -20.08 14.62 -16.11
C ALA A 586 -19.61 13.15 -16.07
N LEU A 587 -18.38 12.85 -16.52
CA LEU A 587 -17.80 11.51 -16.45
C LEU A 587 -17.67 11.02 -15.00
N ASN A 588 -17.11 11.84 -14.09
CA ASN A 588 -16.98 11.47 -12.68
C ASN A 588 -18.35 11.22 -12.03
N VAL A 589 -19.34 12.09 -12.29
CA VAL A 589 -20.71 11.92 -11.78
C VAL A 589 -21.38 10.65 -12.33
N THR A 590 -21.22 10.36 -13.63
CA THR A 590 -21.77 9.15 -14.27
C THR A 590 -21.15 7.88 -13.69
N ILE A 591 -19.83 7.88 -13.46
CA ILE A 591 -19.12 6.76 -12.80
C ILE A 591 -19.66 6.56 -11.38
N ILE A 592 -19.82 7.63 -10.58
CA ILE A 592 -20.36 7.54 -9.22
C ILE A 592 -21.76 6.92 -9.23
N ILE A 593 -22.66 7.37 -10.11
CA ILE A 593 -24.04 6.85 -10.19
C ILE A 593 -24.05 5.37 -10.57
N ILE A 594 -23.38 4.98 -11.66
CA ILE A 594 -23.37 3.60 -12.14
C ILE A 594 -22.69 2.67 -11.12
N CYS A 595 -21.52 3.05 -10.58
CA CYS A 595 -20.82 2.24 -9.59
C CYS A 595 -21.59 2.14 -8.26
N SER A 596 -22.34 3.16 -7.86
CA SER A 596 -23.23 3.08 -6.69
C SER A 596 -24.33 2.04 -6.91
N ILE A 597 -24.98 2.05 -8.08
CA ILE A 597 -26.02 1.07 -8.44
C ILE A 597 -25.43 -0.36 -8.44
N LEU A 598 -24.34 -0.59 -9.18
CA LEU A 598 -23.67 -1.90 -9.23
C LEU A 598 -23.19 -2.37 -7.85
N SER A 599 -22.68 -1.45 -7.02
CA SER A 599 -22.25 -1.72 -5.65
C SER A 599 -23.42 -2.16 -4.77
N THR A 600 -24.53 -1.41 -4.75
CA THR A 600 -25.71 -1.73 -3.92
C THR A 600 -26.31 -3.07 -4.34
N PHE A 601 -26.60 -3.27 -5.64
CA PHE A 601 -27.21 -4.53 -6.10
C PHE A 601 -26.29 -5.73 -5.88
N GLY A 602 -24.99 -5.63 -6.21
CA GLY A 602 -24.05 -6.73 -5.99
C GLY A 602 -23.87 -7.07 -4.50
N THR A 603 -23.88 -6.07 -3.62
CA THR A 603 -23.71 -6.28 -2.18
C THR A 603 -24.94 -6.92 -1.55
N ILE A 604 -26.15 -6.49 -1.91
CA ILE A 604 -27.39 -7.14 -1.47
C ILE A 604 -27.35 -8.62 -1.85
N TRP A 605 -27.03 -8.93 -3.10
CA TRP A 605 -26.99 -10.32 -3.58
C TRP A 605 -25.89 -11.16 -2.93
N ALA A 606 -24.72 -10.59 -2.65
CA ALA A 606 -23.65 -11.30 -1.97
C ALA A 606 -24.05 -11.83 -0.58
N PHE A 607 -25.02 -11.19 0.09
CA PHE A 607 -25.59 -11.63 1.37
C PHE A 607 -26.89 -12.45 1.27
N LEU A 608 -27.51 -12.60 0.08
CA LEU A 608 -28.68 -13.46 -0.10
C LEU A 608 -28.31 -14.96 -0.08
N PRO A 609 -29.20 -15.86 0.35
CA PRO A 609 -29.00 -17.31 0.23
C PRO A 609 -28.71 -17.77 -1.21
N THR A 610 -28.14 -18.96 -1.36
CA THR A 610 -27.91 -19.63 -2.66
C THR A 610 -29.19 -19.94 -3.40
N ASP A 611 -30.29 -20.14 -2.69
CA ASP A 611 -31.51 -20.77 -3.20
C ASP A 611 -32.38 -19.78 -4.01
N HIS A 612 -31.83 -18.60 -4.29
CA HIS A 612 -32.45 -17.47 -5.00
C HIS A 612 -31.53 -16.87 -6.08
N VAL A 613 -30.44 -17.56 -6.46
CA VAL A 613 -29.37 -17.08 -7.37
C VAL A 613 -29.19 -18.03 -8.55
#